data_AF-A0A928UPC1-F1
#
_entry.id   AF-A0A928UPC1-F1
#
_cell.length_a   1.000
_cell.length_b   1.000
_cell.length_c   1.000
_cell.angle_alpha   90.00
_cell.angle_beta   90.00
_cell.angle_gamma   90.00
#
_symmetry.space_group_name_H-M   'P 1'
#
loop_
_entity.id
_entity.type
_entity.pdbx_description
1 polymer ?
#
loop_
_entity_poly.entity_id
_entity_poly.type
_entity_poly.pdbx_seq_one_letter_code
_entity_poly.pdbx_strand_id
1 'polypeptide(L)'
;MTMRPTSLNGLFAPVHSLAGIGPALAKTLEGFTGEYVGDLLWHLPTGLIDRRLRPTMENAEEGKVSTFEVEVIKHEPPPMYGKRRGNLPYRVLCQNDDGYLHLVFFRAYKDWLLKALPIGQTRMISGKVERFRERLQIVHPDYFLPKDEFDRLPSIEPTYPLTAGLSSKVLTKALIDALDKLPTNFPEWHDPTLYEKNNWQDWHNSLRQAHRPQADDDLDLNTPHRQRLAYDELLAHQLALQIARR
;
A
#
# COMPACT_ATOMS: atom_id res chain seq x y z
N MET A 1 30.64 13.99 -24.43
CA MET A 1 29.65 13.30 -23.57
C MET A 1 28.52 14.28 -23.33
N THR A 2 27.38 14.07 -23.98
CA THR A 2 26.18 14.88 -23.73
C THR A 2 25.76 14.64 -22.28
N MET A 3 25.82 15.67 -21.44
CA MET A 3 25.37 15.56 -20.05
C MET A 3 23.87 15.27 -20.02
N ARG A 4 23.46 14.42 -19.07
CA ARG A 4 22.04 14.14 -18.80
C ARG A 4 21.30 15.45 -18.52
N PRO A 5 20.11 15.67 -19.10
CA PRO A 5 19.27 16.81 -18.74
C PRO A 5 18.99 16.86 -17.23
N THR A 6 19.15 18.02 -16.60
CA THR A 6 18.97 18.20 -15.15
C THR A 6 17.56 17.83 -14.68
N SER A 7 16.56 17.96 -15.56
CA SER A 7 15.18 17.52 -15.29
C SER A 7 15.08 16.05 -14.92
N LEU A 8 15.97 15.19 -15.42
CA LEU A 8 15.96 13.76 -15.14
C LEU A 8 16.65 13.37 -13.83
N ASN A 9 17.31 14.30 -13.14
CA ASN A 9 18.10 13.97 -11.95
C ASN A 9 17.29 13.29 -10.84
N GLY A 10 15.99 13.63 -10.70
CA GLY A 10 15.10 12.98 -9.74
C GLY A 10 14.93 11.48 -9.97
N LEU A 11 14.83 11.05 -11.24
CA LEU A 11 14.67 9.64 -11.60
C LEU A 11 15.95 8.83 -11.39
N PHE A 12 17.11 9.46 -11.59
CA PHE A 12 18.41 8.82 -11.37
C PHE A 12 18.99 9.09 -9.99
N ALA A 13 18.19 9.65 -9.08
CA ALA A 13 18.57 9.70 -7.68
C ALA A 13 18.57 8.25 -7.15
N PRO A 14 19.50 7.89 -6.25
CA PRO A 14 19.53 6.55 -5.70
C PRO A 14 18.36 6.33 -4.73
N VAL A 15 17.88 5.09 -4.59
CA VAL A 15 16.72 4.76 -3.73
C VAL A 15 16.96 5.08 -2.25
N HIS A 16 18.20 5.07 -1.76
CA HIS A 16 18.53 5.49 -0.40
C HIS A 16 18.32 6.99 -0.14
N SER A 17 18.09 7.79 -1.18
CA SER A 17 17.70 9.20 -1.05
C SER A 17 16.21 9.39 -0.69
N LEU A 18 15.42 8.31 -0.66
CA LEU A 18 14.00 8.35 -0.32
C LEU A 18 13.78 8.38 1.20
N ALA A 19 12.75 9.09 1.62
CA ALA A 19 12.45 9.34 3.02
C ALA A 19 12.10 8.04 3.76
N GLY A 20 12.91 7.68 4.76
CA GLY A 20 12.71 6.48 5.57
C GLY A 20 13.39 5.22 5.01
N ILE A 21 14.19 5.35 3.95
CA ILE A 21 15.03 4.26 3.43
C ILE A 21 16.43 4.33 4.04
N GLY A 22 16.66 3.52 5.08
CA GLY A 22 18.00 3.36 5.67
C GLY A 22 18.88 2.36 4.89
N PRO A 23 20.17 2.21 5.22
CA PRO A 23 21.13 1.41 4.45
C PRO A 23 20.72 -0.05 4.20
N ALA A 24 20.11 -0.71 5.19
CA ALA A 24 19.65 -2.09 5.05
C ALA A 24 18.45 -2.21 4.08
N LEU A 25 17.51 -1.25 4.17
CA LEU A 25 16.35 -1.19 3.27
C LEU A 25 16.77 -0.79 1.86
N ALA A 26 17.74 0.13 1.73
CA ALA A 26 18.30 0.52 0.44
C ALA A 26 18.86 -0.70 -0.29
N LYS A 27 19.73 -1.48 0.36
CA LYS A 27 20.28 -2.71 -0.24
C LYS A 27 19.19 -3.72 -0.64
N THR A 28 18.11 -3.80 0.13
CA THR A 28 16.97 -4.67 -0.17
C THR A 28 16.21 -4.19 -1.39
N LEU A 29 15.96 -2.88 -1.50
CA LEU A 29 15.30 -2.25 -2.65
C LEU A 29 16.16 -2.31 -3.91
N GLU A 30 17.46 -2.02 -3.80
CA GLU A 30 18.42 -2.08 -4.90
C GLU A 30 18.42 -3.46 -5.58
N GLY A 31 18.43 -4.53 -4.78
CA GLY A 31 18.36 -5.90 -5.31
C GLY A 31 16.96 -6.36 -5.77
N PHE A 32 15.90 -5.62 -5.42
CA PHE A 32 14.52 -6.02 -5.72
C PHE A 32 13.91 -5.24 -6.88
N THR A 33 14.08 -3.92 -6.89
CA THR A 33 13.52 -3.01 -7.90
C THR A 33 14.59 -2.39 -8.79
N GLY A 34 15.79 -2.15 -8.26
CA GLY A 34 16.88 -1.43 -8.94
C GLY A 34 17.44 -0.29 -8.10
N GLU A 35 18.53 0.34 -8.57
CA GLU A 35 19.33 1.30 -7.81
C GLU A 35 18.70 2.70 -7.73
N TYR A 36 17.87 3.05 -8.71
CA TYR A 36 17.39 4.40 -8.92
C TYR A 36 15.90 4.54 -8.59
N VAL A 37 15.49 5.78 -8.29
CA VAL A 37 14.08 6.16 -8.10
C VAL A 37 13.24 5.77 -9.32
N GLY A 38 13.78 5.91 -10.53
CA GLY A 38 13.15 5.46 -11.77
C GLY A 38 12.83 3.98 -11.76
N ASP A 39 13.77 3.13 -11.33
CA ASP A 39 13.57 1.67 -11.28
C ASP A 39 12.44 1.30 -10.32
N LEU A 40 12.40 1.97 -9.15
CA LEU A 40 11.32 1.79 -8.17
C LEU A 40 9.96 2.19 -8.75
N LEU A 41 9.87 3.25 -9.55
CA LEU A 41 8.62 3.70 -10.18
C LEU A 41 8.06 2.69 -11.21
N TRP A 42 8.87 1.77 -11.73
CA TRP A 42 8.37 0.68 -12.58
C TRP A 42 7.87 -0.52 -11.77
N HIS A 43 7.94 -0.47 -10.44
CA HIS A 43 7.34 -1.45 -9.54
C HIS A 43 5.84 -1.19 -9.34
N LEU A 44 5.04 -1.53 -10.36
CA LEU A 44 3.62 -1.24 -10.41
C LEU A 44 2.80 -2.09 -9.42
N PRO A 45 1.64 -1.58 -8.95
CA PRO A 45 0.78 -2.36 -8.05
C PRO A 45 0.09 -3.50 -8.80
N THR A 46 -0.13 -4.60 -8.07
CA THR A 46 -0.76 -5.84 -8.57
C THR A 46 -2.09 -6.15 -7.91
N GLY A 47 -2.52 -5.32 -6.96
CA GLY A 47 -3.77 -5.49 -6.23
C GLY A 47 -4.17 -4.20 -5.53
N LEU A 48 -5.33 -4.20 -4.90
CA LEU A 48 -5.80 -3.10 -4.06
C LEU A 48 -6.55 -3.64 -2.84
N ILE A 49 -6.53 -2.86 -1.77
CA ILE A 49 -7.35 -3.07 -0.60
C ILE A 49 -8.36 -1.93 -0.55
N ASP A 50 -9.64 -2.27 -0.75
CA ASP A 50 -10.75 -1.35 -0.57
C ASP A 50 -11.19 -1.30 0.90
N ARG A 51 -11.08 -0.12 1.52
CA ARG A 51 -11.47 0.14 2.91
C ARG A 51 -12.71 1.03 3.02
N ARG A 52 -13.35 1.36 1.90
CA ARG A 52 -14.61 2.12 1.86
C ARG A 52 -15.76 1.34 2.47
N LEU A 53 -15.66 0.01 2.50
CA LEU A 53 -16.67 -0.87 3.07
C LEU A 53 -16.84 -0.63 4.57
N ARG A 54 -18.01 -0.11 4.95
CA ARG A 54 -18.47 0.09 6.33
C ARG A 54 -19.81 -0.63 6.56
N PRO A 55 -19.84 -1.97 6.44
CA PRO A 55 -21.06 -2.73 6.68
C PRO A 55 -21.43 -2.70 8.18
N THR A 56 -22.67 -3.04 8.50
CA THR A 56 -23.03 -3.42 9.88
C THR A 56 -22.27 -4.70 10.28
N MET A 57 -22.05 -4.92 11.57
CA MET A 57 -21.36 -6.12 12.05
C MET A 57 -22.05 -7.43 11.62
N GLU A 58 -23.38 -7.41 11.49
CA GLU A 58 -24.16 -8.54 11.00
C GLU A 58 -23.86 -8.82 9.51
N ASN A 59 -23.85 -7.78 8.66
CA ASN A 59 -23.65 -7.88 7.22
C ASN A 59 -22.17 -7.93 6.81
N ALA A 60 -21.24 -7.89 7.76
CA ALA A 60 -19.82 -8.01 7.49
C ALA A 60 -19.50 -9.38 6.88
N GLU A 61 -19.03 -9.35 5.64
CA GLU A 61 -18.67 -10.55 4.88
C GLU A 61 -17.33 -11.12 5.34
N GLU A 62 -17.30 -12.42 5.62
CA GLU A 62 -16.07 -13.10 5.99
C GLU A 62 -15.05 -13.08 4.84
N GLY A 63 -13.80 -12.81 5.18
CA GLY A 63 -12.70 -12.73 4.23
C GLY A 63 -12.52 -11.38 3.55
N LYS A 64 -13.49 -10.46 3.66
CA LYS A 64 -13.35 -9.10 3.14
C LYS A 64 -12.73 -8.15 4.17
N VAL A 65 -12.07 -7.11 3.68
CA VAL A 65 -11.63 -6.00 4.54
C VAL A 65 -12.85 -5.13 4.84
N SER A 66 -13.06 -4.82 6.11
CA SER A 66 -14.16 -3.95 6.54
C SER A 66 -13.70 -3.01 7.64
N THR A 67 -14.37 -1.87 7.70
CA THR A 67 -14.01 -0.75 8.56
C THR A 67 -15.17 -0.46 9.53
N PHE A 68 -14.88 -0.45 10.84
CA PHE A 68 -15.86 -0.28 11.91
C PHE A 68 -15.44 0.84 12.88
N GLU A 69 -16.36 1.74 13.22
CA GLU A 69 -16.22 2.64 14.37
C GLU A 69 -16.74 1.91 15.62
N VAL A 70 -15.86 1.66 16.59
CA VAL A 70 -16.19 0.87 17.78
C VAL A 70 -15.58 1.46 19.05
N GLU A 71 -16.26 1.31 20.17
CA GLU A 71 -15.73 1.61 21.50
C GLU A 71 -14.98 0.41 22.07
N VAL A 72 -13.81 0.62 22.68
CA VAL A 72 -13.06 -0.42 23.37
C VAL A 72 -13.66 -0.71 24.73
N ILE A 73 -14.21 -1.92 24.93
CA ILE A 73 -14.92 -2.30 26.16
C ILE A 73 -13.98 -2.93 27.18
N LYS A 74 -13.18 -3.92 26.78
CA LYS A 74 -12.25 -4.59 27.70
C LYS A 74 -11.11 -5.31 26.99
N HIS A 75 -10.05 -5.52 27.75
CA HIS A 75 -8.89 -6.31 27.36
C HIS A 75 -8.95 -7.69 27.99
N GLU A 76 -8.76 -8.73 27.20
CA GLU A 76 -8.76 -10.13 27.59
C GLU A 76 -7.36 -10.72 27.29
N PRO A 77 -6.37 -10.51 28.18
CA PRO A 77 -5.05 -11.09 28.02
C PRO A 77 -5.11 -12.63 28.10
N PRO A 78 -4.16 -13.34 27.47
CA PRO A 78 -4.11 -14.79 27.56
C PRO A 78 -3.90 -15.24 29.02
N PRO A 79 -4.49 -16.36 29.45
CA PRO A 79 -4.38 -16.85 30.83
C PRO A 79 -2.92 -17.10 31.23
N MET A 80 -2.58 -16.75 32.47
CA MET A 80 -1.20 -16.71 32.96
C MET A 80 -0.62 -18.09 33.30
N TYR A 81 -1.43 -19.15 33.27
CA TYR A 81 -1.06 -20.50 33.74
C TYR A 81 -0.91 -21.50 32.58
N GLY A 82 0.27 -22.13 32.46
CA GLY A 82 0.51 -23.29 31.58
C GLY A 82 1.61 -23.14 30.50
N LYS A 83 2.19 -24.28 30.08
CA LYS A 83 3.30 -24.39 29.10
C LYS A 83 3.02 -23.89 27.67
N ARG A 84 1.77 -23.48 27.35
CA ARG A 84 1.34 -23.03 26.00
C ARG A 84 1.27 -21.50 25.83
N ARG A 85 1.97 -20.75 26.68
CA ARG A 85 1.96 -19.27 26.74
C ARG A 85 2.25 -18.56 25.41
N GLY A 86 3.07 -19.14 24.53
CA GLY A 86 3.54 -18.47 23.30
C GLY A 86 2.52 -18.37 22.15
N ASN A 87 1.45 -19.18 22.15
CA ASN A 87 0.53 -19.30 21.02
C ASN A 87 -0.92 -18.90 21.34
N LEU A 88 -1.22 -18.47 22.58
CA LEU A 88 -2.56 -18.01 22.94
C LEU A 88 -2.72 -16.53 22.54
N PRO A 89 -3.83 -16.16 21.88
CA PRO A 89 -4.05 -14.78 21.45
C PRO A 89 -4.44 -13.88 22.63
N TYR A 90 -4.03 -12.61 22.52
CA TYR A 90 -4.61 -11.51 23.27
C TYR A 90 -5.87 -11.04 22.55
N ARG A 91 -6.98 -10.85 23.28
CA ARG A 91 -8.22 -10.35 22.70
C ARG A 91 -8.58 -8.99 23.27
N VAL A 92 -9.16 -8.13 22.44
CA VAL A 92 -9.79 -6.87 22.86
C VAL A 92 -11.24 -6.94 22.40
N LEU A 93 -12.18 -6.78 23.34
CA LEU A 93 -13.60 -6.69 23.04
C LEU A 93 -13.93 -5.24 22.74
N CYS A 94 -14.52 -5.02 21.58
CA CYS A 94 -15.05 -3.74 21.14
C CYS A 94 -16.55 -3.87 20.87
N GLN A 95 -17.27 -2.75 20.91
CA GLN A 95 -18.71 -2.71 20.67
C GLN A 95 -19.10 -1.44 19.89
N ASN A 96 -20.15 -1.54 19.09
CA ASN A 96 -20.94 -0.41 18.60
C ASN A 96 -22.44 -0.74 18.73
N ASP A 97 -23.30 0.08 18.13
CA ASP A 97 -24.75 -0.14 18.14
C ASP A 97 -25.17 -1.45 17.43
N ASP A 98 -24.36 -1.95 16.50
CA ASP A 98 -24.63 -3.15 15.70
C ASP A 98 -24.19 -4.46 16.39
N GLY A 99 -23.40 -4.38 17.46
CA GLY A 99 -22.95 -5.56 18.22
C GLY A 99 -21.50 -5.52 18.65
N TYR A 100 -20.90 -6.71 18.75
CA TYR A 100 -19.58 -6.92 19.31
C TYR A 100 -18.55 -7.34 18.26
N LEU A 101 -17.35 -6.77 18.37
CA LEU A 101 -16.19 -7.10 17.56
C LEU A 101 -15.02 -7.53 18.44
N HIS A 102 -14.40 -8.66 18.14
CA HIS A 102 -13.18 -9.11 18.79
C HIS A 102 -11.94 -8.75 17.98
N LEU A 103 -11.04 -7.95 18.53
CA LEU A 103 -9.70 -7.78 17.95
C LEU A 103 -8.78 -8.83 18.53
N VAL A 104 -8.09 -9.56 17.66
CA VAL A 104 -7.25 -10.70 18.04
C VAL A 104 -5.81 -10.42 17.67
N PHE A 105 -4.91 -10.53 18.64
CA PHE A 105 -3.48 -10.30 18.43
C PHE A 105 -2.67 -11.50 18.94
N PHE A 106 -1.83 -12.07 18.07
CA PHE A 106 -0.83 -13.04 18.47
C PHE A 106 0.50 -12.34 18.81
N ARG A 107 1.19 -12.81 19.86
CA ARG A 107 2.50 -12.30 20.28
C ARG A 107 2.56 -10.78 20.53
N ALA A 108 1.44 -10.14 20.86
CA ALA A 108 1.40 -8.71 21.13
C ALA A 108 1.89 -8.34 22.53
N TYR A 109 2.51 -7.16 22.63
CA TYR A 109 2.92 -6.57 23.89
C TYR A 109 1.72 -5.88 24.55
N LYS A 110 1.34 -6.35 25.75
CA LYS A 110 0.20 -5.85 26.52
C LYS A 110 0.22 -4.33 26.70
N ASP A 111 1.36 -3.77 27.11
CA ASP A 111 1.44 -2.33 27.42
C ASP A 111 1.28 -1.45 26.17
N TRP A 112 1.69 -1.96 25.00
CA TRP A 112 1.45 -1.29 23.73
C TRP A 112 -0.04 -1.33 23.36
N LEU A 113 -0.70 -2.48 23.51
CA LEU A 113 -2.13 -2.61 23.25
C LEU A 113 -2.97 -1.70 24.17
N LEU A 114 -2.61 -1.61 25.45
CA LEU A 114 -3.32 -0.73 26.40
C LEU A 114 -3.21 0.75 26.02
N LYS A 115 -2.07 1.17 25.44
CA LYS A 115 -1.86 2.54 24.95
C LYS A 115 -2.58 2.79 23.63
N ALA A 116 -2.55 1.83 22.71
CA ALA A 116 -3.16 1.93 21.39
C ALA A 116 -4.70 1.85 21.43
N LEU A 117 -5.22 0.96 22.28
CA LEU A 117 -6.65 0.64 22.44
C LEU A 117 -7.08 0.87 23.90
N PRO A 118 -7.08 2.11 24.41
CA PRO A 118 -7.53 2.41 25.77
C PRO A 118 -9.02 2.13 25.92
N ILE A 119 -9.41 1.56 27.06
CA ILE A 119 -10.82 1.26 27.40
C ILE A 119 -11.64 2.55 27.45
N GLY A 120 -12.88 2.50 26.96
CA GLY A 120 -13.82 3.61 26.90
C GLY A 120 -13.57 4.60 25.76
N GLN A 121 -12.59 4.35 24.89
CA GLN A 121 -12.35 5.21 23.73
C GLN A 121 -12.85 4.57 22.43
N THR A 122 -13.40 5.42 21.57
CA THR A 122 -13.77 5.07 20.20
C THR A 122 -12.53 4.96 19.32
N ARG A 123 -12.51 3.94 18.45
CA ARG A 123 -11.47 3.66 17.47
C ARG A 123 -12.10 3.27 16.14
N MET A 124 -11.46 3.69 15.05
CA MET A 124 -11.76 3.18 13.71
C MET A 124 -10.87 1.98 13.46
N ILE A 125 -11.47 0.80 13.44
CA ILE A 125 -10.79 -0.46 13.18
C ILE A 125 -11.00 -0.83 11.72
N SER A 126 -9.91 -1.11 11.01
CA SER A 126 -9.98 -1.65 9.65
C SER A 126 -9.11 -2.89 9.54
N GLY A 127 -9.65 -3.94 8.92
CA GLY A 127 -8.92 -5.18 8.68
C GLY A 127 -9.80 -6.27 8.10
N LYS A 128 -9.19 -7.41 7.83
CA LYS A 128 -9.88 -8.58 7.29
C LYS A 128 -10.81 -9.19 8.34
N VAL A 129 -12.08 -9.31 7.98
CA VAL A 129 -13.12 -9.90 8.82
C VAL A 129 -13.01 -11.41 8.80
N GLU A 130 -13.11 -12.02 9.98
CA GLU A 130 -13.22 -13.46 10.18
C GLU A 130 -14.39 -13.77 11.12
N ARG A 131 -15.00 -14.96 10.99
CA ARG A 131 -16.00 -15.45 11.94
C ARG A 131 -15.49 -16.69 12.64
N PHE A 132 -15.29 -16.59 13.95
CA PHE A 132 -14.86 -17.73 14.76
C PHE A 132 -15.90 -18.06 15.82
N ARG A 133 -16.54 -19.24 15.71
CA ARG A 133 -17.63 -19.67 16.61
C ARG A 133 -18.75 -18.63 16.71
N GLU A 134 -19.23 -18.17 15.55
CA GLU A 134 -20.27 -17.12 15.42
C GLU A 134 -19.86 -15.73 15.94
N ARG A 135 -18.59 -15.52 16.31
CA ARG A 135 -18.09 -14.21 16.74
C ARG A 135 -17.37 -13.51 15.62
N LEU A 136 -17.76 -12.27 15.35
CA LEU A 136 -17.04 -11.39 14.46
C LEU A 136 -15.68 -11.03 15.08
N GLN A 137 -14.61 -11.24 14.32
CA GLN A 137 -13.27 -10.90 14.76
C GLN A 137 -12.43 -10.31 13.62
N ILE A 138 -11.44 -9.50 13.98
CA ILE A 138 -10.36 -9.09 13.10
C ILE A 138 -9.05 -9.52 13.74
N VAL A 139 -8.33 -10.41 13.06
CA VAL A 139 -7.00 -10.86 13.46
C VAL A 139 -5.99 -9.86 12.93
N HIS A 140 -5.17 -9.28 13.81
CA HIS A 140 -4.17 -8.26 13.49
C HIS A 140 -4.74 -7.15 12.58
N PRO A 141 -5.64 -6.28 13.10
CA PRO A 141 -6.18 -5.17 12.33
C PRO A 141 -5.07 -4.32 11.69
N ASP A 142 -5.27 -3.93 10.44
CA ASP A 142 -4.35 -3.08 9.69
C ASP A 142 -4.29 -1.68 10.32
N TYR A 143 -5.44 -1.17 10.74
CA TYR A 143 -5.62 0.15 11.33
C TYR A 143 -6.51 0.09 12.58
N PHE A 144 -6.18 0.92 13.58
CA PHE A 144 -6.98 1.17 14.78
C PHE A 144 -6.83 2.64 15.22
N LEU A 145 -7.32 3.55 14.39
CA LEU A 145 -7.08 4.99 14.51
C LEU A 145 -7.97 5.62 15.60
N PRO A 146 -7.49 6.65 16.32
CA PRO A 146 -8.35 7.45 17.19
C PRO A 146 -9.31 8.32 16.37
N LYS A 147 -10.39 8.80 17.01
CA LYS A 147 -11.53 9.48 16.35
C LYS A 147 -11.13 10.72 15.54
N ASP A 148 -10.15 11.45 16.04
CA ASP A 148 -9.57 12.64 15.40
C ASP A 148 -8.70 12.33 14.18
N GLU A 149 -8.37 11.06 13.92
CA GLU A 149 -7.52 10.65 12.81
C GLU A 149 -8.24 9.78 11.77
N PHE A 150 -9.58 9.69 11.79
CA PHE A 150 -10.32 8.84 10.86
C PHE A 150 -10.07 9.19 9.38
N ASP A 151 -9.86 10.46 9.08
CA ASP A 151 -9.57 10.95 7.72
C ASP A 151 -8.19 10.49 7.20
N ARG A 152 -7.33 9.95 8.07
CA ARG A 152 -6.04 9.36 7.67
C ARG A 152 -6.18 7.95 7.12
N LEU A 153 -7.34 7.30 7.28
CA LEU A 153 -7.56 5.97 6.72
C LEU A 153 -7.65 6.08 5.18
N PRO A 154 -6.73 5.47 4.41
CA PRO A 154 -6.84 5.47 2.97
C PRO A 154 -8.10 4.69 2.56
N SER A 155 -8.93 5.31 1.72
CA SER A 155 -10.13 4.65 1.17
C SER A 155 -9.75 3.44 0.33
N ILE A 156 -8.69 3.57 -0.46
CA ILE A 156 -8.15 2.52 -1.31
C ILE A 156 -6.64 2.54 -1.14
N GLU A 157 -6.05 1.37 -0.96
CA GLU A 157 -4.61 1.21 -0.85
C GLU A 157 -4.09 0.24 -1.92
N PRO A 158 -3.20 0.67 -2.82
CA PRO A 158 -2.56 -0.24 -3.77
C PRO A 158 -1.66 -1.22 -3.04
N THR A 159 -1.66 -2.48 -3.47
CA THR A 159 -0.74 -3.51 -2.98
C THR A 159 0.30 -3.83 -4.04
N TYR A 160 1.54 -3.92 -3.59
CA TYR A 160 2.71 -4.17 -4.42
C TYR A 160 3.29 -5.56 -4.12
N PRO A 161 3.95 -6.21 -5.10
CA PRO A 161 4.77 -7.38 -4.81
C PRO A 161 5.83 -7.05 -3.76
N LEU A 162 6.05 -7.95 -2.80
CA LEU A 162 6.97 -7.76 -1.69
C LEU A 162 8.10 -8.79 -1.71
N THR A 163 9.20 -8.43 -1.06
CA THR A 163 10.32 -9.33 -0.77
C THR A 163 10.61 -9.37 0.73
N ALA A 164 11.37 -10.38 1.16
CA ALA A 164 11.74 -10.54 2.56
C ALA A 164 12.49 -9.31 3.08
N GLY A 165 12.12 -8.84 4.28
CA GLY A 165 12.73 -7.65 4.89
C GLY A 165 12.13 -6.31 4.43
N LEU A 166 11.19 -6.32 3.48
CA LEU A 166 10.47 -5.14 3.02
C LEU A 166 8.99 -5.22 3.40
N SER A 167 8.51 -4.24 4.18
CA SER A 167 7.09 -4.15 4.53
C SER A 167 6.31 -3.33 3.50
N SER A 168 5.02 -3.67 3.31
CA SER A 168 4.11 -2.96 2.40
C SER A 168 4.05 -1.46 2.69
N LYS A 169 3.98 -1.09 3.98
CA LYS A 169 3.92 0.32 4.42
C LYS A 169 5.18 1.10 4.04
N VAL A 170 6.36 0.49 4.18
CA VAL A 170 7.64 1.12 3.79
C VAL A 170 7.70 1.30 2.28
N LEU A 171 7.38 0.26 1.51
CA LEU A 171 7.40 0.31 0.05
C LEU A 171 6.41 1.35 -0.50
N THR A 172 5.17 1.35 0.01
CA THR A 172 4.13 2.31 -0.40
C THR A 172 4.56 3.75 -0.11
N LYS A 173 5.16 4.01 1.06
CA LYS A 173 5.70 5.33 1.39
C LYS A 173 6.84 5.74 0.45
N ALA A 174 7.75 4.82 0.13
CA ALA A 174 8.86 5.07 -0.78
C ALA A 174 8.37 5.39 -2.19
N LEU A 175 7.34 4.69 -2.67
CA LEU A 175 6.71 4.95 -3.97
C LEU A 175 5.99 6.30 -4.02
N ILE A 176 5.31 6.71 -2.96
CA ILE A 176 4.71 8.05 -2.87
C ILE A 176 5.80 9.13 -2.95
N ASP A 177 6.88 8.98 -2.18
CA ASP A 177 8.02 9.91 -2.23
C ASP A 177 8.72 9.90 -3.61
N ALA A 178 8.80 8.74 -4.26
CA ALA A 178 9.32 8.63 -5.62
C ALA A 178 8.44 9.36 -6.65
N LEU A 179 7.11 9.26 -6.53
CA LEU A 179 6.18 9.99 -7.39
C LEU A 179 6.29 11.50 -7.23
N ASP A 180 6.65 11.99 -6.04
CA ASP A 180 6.86 13.41 -5.78
C ASP A 180 8.19 13.94 -6.37
N LYS A 181 9.12 13.03 -6.71
CA LYS A 181 10.38 13.33 -7.40
C LYS A 181 10.28 13.31 -8.93
N LEU A 182 9.10 13.07 -9.49
CA LEU A 182 8.91 13.06 -10.95
C LEU A 182 9.21 14.45 -11.55
N PRO A 183 9.86 14.51 -12.73
CA PRO A 183 10.05 15.77 -13.45
C PRO A 183 8.71 16.41 -13.79
N THR A 184 8.54 17.69 -13.45
CA THR A 184 7.31 18.45 -13.70
C THR A 184 7.17 18.93 -15.15
N ASN A 185 8.27 19.03 -15.88
CA ASN A 185 8.29 19.47 -17.28
C ASN A 185 9.13 18.51 -18.12
N PHE A 186 8.66 17.27 -18.25
CA PHE A 186 9.27 16.28 -19.12
C PHE A 186 8.59 16.32 -20.49
N PRO A 187 9.31 16.67 -21.57
CA PRO A 187 8.71 16.71 -22.89
C PRO A 187 8.29 15.31 -23.28
N GLU A 188 7.11 15.23 -23.89
CA GLU A 188 6.60 13.97 -24.35
C GLU A 188 7.43 13.48 -25.55
N TRP A 189 7.75 12.18 -25.55
CA TRP A 189 8.76 11.62 -26.45
C TRP A 189 8.17 10.71 -27.52
N HIS A 190 6.87 10.45 -27.46
CA HIS A 190 6.15 9.78 -28.55
C HIS A 190 5.56 10.75 -29.57
N ASP A 191 5.18 10.20 -30.72
CA ASP A 191 4.42 10.90 -31.75
C ASP A 191 3.05 11.35 -31.22
N PRO A 192 2.66 12.64 -31.39
CA PRO A 192 1.35 13.16 -31.00
C PRO A 192 0.16 12.33 -31.50
N THR A 193 0.26 11.74 -32.69
CA THR A 193 -0.82 10.94 -33.29
C THR A 193 -1.11 9.64 -32.52
N LEU A 194 -0.11 9.10 -31.80
CA LEU A 194 -0.30 7.91 -30.96
C LEU A 194 -1.15 8.22 -29.73
N TYR A 195 -1.07 9.44 -29.19
CA TYR A 195 -1.88 9.88 -28.06
C TYR A 195 -3.35 9.91 -28.41
N GLU A 196 -3.67 10.59 -29.51
CA GLU A 196 -5.04 10.76 -29.99
C GLU A 196 -5.68 9.41 -30.33
N LYS A 197 -4.93 8.53 -30.99
CA LYS A 197 -5.43 7.22 -31.41
C LYS A 197 -5.73 6.29 -30.24
N ASN A 198 -4.88 6.27 -29.21
CA ASN A 198 -4.97 5.32 -28.10
C ASN A 198 -5.58 5.93 -26.82
N ASN A 199 -5.99 7.20 -26.88
CA ASN A 199 -6.48 7.97 -25.73
C ASN A 199 -5.50 7.94 -24.55
N TRP A 200 -4.20 8.04 -24.86
CA TRP A 200 -3.14 8.04 -23.86
C TRP A 200 -2.96 9.41 -23.24
N GLN A 201 -2.59 9.42 -21.96
CA GLN A 201 -2.13 10.63 -21.28
C GLN A 201 -0.61 10.73 -21.37
N ASP A 202 -0.06 11.87 -20.97
CA ASP A 202 1.38 12.06 -20.87
C ASP A 202 2.03 11.07 -19.89
N TRP A 203 3.35 10.94 -20.01
CA TRP A 203 4.19 10.07 -19.19
C TRP A 203 3.95 10.24 -17.69
N HIS A 204 3.97 11.50 -17.24
CA HIS A 204 3.88 11.82 -15.83
C HIS A 204 2.52 11.42 -15.25
N ASN A 205 1.43 11.76 -15.94
CA ASN A 205 0.09 11.42 -15.50
C ASN A 205 -0.21 9.92 -15.59
N SER A 206 0.33 9.23 -16.59
CA SER A 206 0.15 7.78 -16.73
C SER A 206 0.83 7.00 -15.60
N LEU A 207 2.04 7.40 -15.22
CA LEU A 207 2.75 6.81 -14.09
C LEU A 207 2.02 7.06 -12.77
N ARG A 208 1.54 8.28 -12.52
CA ARG A 208 0.74 8.59 -11.33
C ARG A 208 -0.55 7.79 -11.24
N GLN A 209 -1.25 7.60 -12.35
CA GLN A 209 -2.48 6.79 -12.39
C GLN A 209 -2.18 5.31 -12.14
N ALA A 210 -1.10 4.77 -12.71
CA ALA A 210 -0.71 3.39 -12.50
C ALA A 210 -0.46 3.07 -11.01
N HIS A 211 0.06 4.03 -10.24
CA HIS A 211 0.27 3.90 -8.79
C HIS A 211 -0.90 4.32 -7.89
N ARG A 212 -1.98 4.87 -8.47
CA ARG A 212 -3.17 5.34 -7.73
C ARG A 212 -4.47 4.72 -8.26
N PRO A 213 -4.57 3.38 -8.37
CA PRO A 213 -5.81 2.73 -8.79
C PRO A 213 -6.95 3.07 -7.82
N GLN A 214 -8.15 3.27 -8.37
CA GLN A 214 -9.40 3.55 -7.66
C GLN A 214 -10.43 2.39 -7.75
N ALA A 215 -10.17 1.42 -8.60
CA ALA A 215 -10.96 0.19 -8.74
C ALA A 215 -10.09 -0.96 -9.26
N ASP A 216 -10.60 -2.19 -9.17
CA ASP A 216 -9.87 -3.38 -9.65
C ASP A 216 -9.59 -3.29 -11.16
N ASP A 217 -10.51 -2.68 -11.91
CA ASP A 217 -10.37 -2.45 -13.36
C ASP A 217 -9.16 -1.55 -13.68
N ASP A 218 -8.73 -0.66 -12.78
CA ASP A 218 -7.54 0.19 -12.99
C ASP A 218 -6.22 -0.59 -12.95
N LEU A 219 -6.26 -1.83 -12.47
CA LEU A 219 -5.13 -2.75 -12.45
C LEU A 219 -4.98 -3.53 -13.76
N ASP A 220 -5.99 -3.52 -14.64
CA ASP A 220 -5.95 -4.21 -15.93
C ASP A 220 -4.81 -3.64 -16.80
N LEU A 221 -3.99 -4.54 -17.35
CA LEU A 221 -2.88 -4.21 -18.25
C LEU A 221 -3.34 -3.45 -19.50
N ASN A 222 -4.61 -3.57 -19.88
CA ASN A 222 -5.22 -2.91 -21.03
C ASN A 222 -5.72 -1.49 -20.74
N THR A 223 -5.60 -1.01 -19.51
CA THR A 223 -5.90 0.39 -19.21
C THR A 223 -4.98 1.33 -20.01
N PRO A 224 -5.48 2.50 -20.46
CA PRO A 224 -4.69 3.41 -21.29
C PRO A 224 -3.34 3.80 -20.65
N HIS A 225 -3.30 4.06 -19.35
CA HIS A 225 -2.07 4.43 -18.64
C HIS A 225 -1.06 3.29 -18.56
N ARG A 226 -1.50 2.03 -18.38
CA ARG A 226 -0.61 0.85 -18.35
C ARG A 226 -0.13 0.46 -19.75
N GLN A 227 -1.01 0.50 -20.76
CA GLN A 227 -0.62 0.26 -22.15
C GLN A 227 0.41 1.27 -22.64
N ARG A 228 0.20 2.55 -22.30
CA ARG A 228 1.15 3.61 -22.60
C ARG A 228 2.51 3.32 -21.98
N LEU A 229 2.57 3.00 -20.68
CA LEU A 229 3.82 2.65 -20.00
C LEU A 229 4.50 1.39 -20.59
N ALA A 230 3.72 0.36 -20.94
CA ALA A 230 4.27 -0.83 -21.60
C ALA A 230 4.86 -0.49 -22.99
N TYR A 231 4.22 0.42 -23.72
CA TYR A 231 4.73 0.89 -25.00
C TYR A 231 6.05 1.66 -24.85
N ASP A 232 6.17 2.52 -23.82
CA ASP A 232 7.42 3.20 -23.50
C ASP A 232 8.60 2.23 -23.34
N GLU A 233 8.39 1.15 -22.57
CA GLU A 233 9.42 0.15 -22.33
C GLU A 233 9.84 -0.54 -23.65
N LEU A 234 8.87 -0.94 -24.46
CA LEU A 234 9.12 -1.58 -25.76
C LEU A 234 9.83 -0.63 -26.73
N LEU A 235 9.39 0.63 -26.81
CA LEU A 235 10.01 1.62 -27.68
C LEU A 235 11.44 1.94 -27.24
N ALA A 236 11.66 2.17 -25.94
CA ALA A 236 12.98 2.41 -25.38
C ALA A 236 13.93 1.25 -25.71
N HIS A 237 13.46 0.01 -25.58
CA HIS A 237 14.22 -1.17 -25.93
C HIS A 237 14.58 -1.23 -27.43
N GLN A 238 13.61 -0.96 -28.31
CA GLN A 238 13.87 -0.94 -29.77
C GLN A 238 14.86 0.16 -30.17
N LEU A 239 14.75 1.35 -29.57
CA LEU A 239 15.69 2.44 -29.80
C LEU A 239 17.09 2.09 -29.32
N ALA A 240 17.22 1.46 -28.15
CA ALA A 240 18.50 1.00 -27.64
C ALA A 240 19.16 -0.03 -28.58
N LEU A 241 18.39 -1.00 -29.09
CA LEU A 241 18.87 -1.96 -30.09
C LEU A 241 19.31 -1.28 -31.39
N GLN A 242 18.56 -0.28 -31.86
CA GLN A 242 18.93 0.49 -33.06
C GLN A 242 20.21 1.29 -32.87
N ILE A 243 20.39 1.90 -31.69
CA ILE A 243 21.61 2.64 -31.35
C ILE A 243 22.80 1.69 -31.25
N ALA A 244 22.65 0.51 -30.64
CA ALA A 244 23.72 -0.46 -30.47
C ALA A 244 24.12 -1.21 -31.77
N ARG A 245 23.22 -1.25 -32.77
CA ARG A 245 23.49 -1.81 -34.10
C ARG A 245 24.30 -0.88 -35.00
N ARG A 246 24.41 0.40 -34.65
CA ARG A 246 25.27 1.37 -35.35
C ARG A 246 26.69 1.29 -34.83
#